data_AF-I5C2U5-F1
#
_entry.id   AF-I5C2U5-F1
#
_cell.length_a   1.000
_cell.length_b   1.000
_cell.length_c   1.000
_cell.angle_alpha   90.00
_cell.angle_beta   90.00
_cell.angle_gamma   90.00
#
_symmetry.space_group_name_H-M   'P 1'
#
loop_
_entity.id
_entity.type
_entity.pdbx_description
1 polymer ?
#
loop_
_entity_poly.entity_id
_entity_poly.type
_entity_poly.pdbx_seq_one_letter_code
_entity_poly.pdbx_strand_id
1 'polypeptide(L)' 'MEIKDKEFYQELYREWLSSGLKKSVLAANRVINRTNLYYRCKELEVVSEPIWQAVSEMVWMKESG' A
#
# COMPACT_ATOMS: atom_id res chain seq x y z
N MET A 1 7.29 -10.48 20.82
CA MET A 1 6.47 -10.14 19.64
C MET A 1 7.44 -9.53 18.63
N GLU A 2 7.79 -10.31 17.61
CA GLU A 2 8.99 -10.10 16.79
C GLU A 2 8.90 -8.84 15.92
N ILE A 3 9.89 -7.96 16.05
CA ILE A 3 10.08 -6.76 15.22
C ILE A 3 10.25 -7.14 13.72
N LYS A 4 10.54 -8.41 13.43
CA LYS A 4 10.75 -8.96 12.09
C LYS A 4 9.53 -8.93 11.17
N ASP A 5 8.31 -8.85 11.68
CA ASP A 5 7.12 -8.88 10.81
C ASP A 5 6.98 -7.60 9.99
N LYS A 6 7.20 -6.41 10.58
CA LYS A 6 6.83 -5.15 9.92
C LYS A 6 7.71 -4.83 8.72
N GLU A 7 9.03 -4.92 8.86
CA GLU A 7 9.97 -4.62 7.77
C GLU A 7 9.83 -5.63 6.62
N PHE A 8 9.65 -6.91 6.96
CA PHE A 8 9.40 -7.97 5.98
C PHE A 8 8.16 -7.69 5.12
N TYR A 9 7.03 -7.33 5.73
CA TYR A 9 5.82 -7.00 4.97
C TYR A 9 5.94 -5.69 4.18
N GLN A 10 6.78 -4.74 4.62
CA GLN A 10 7.08 -3.54 3.85
C GLN A 10 7.90 -3.84 2.59
N GLU A 11 8.92 -4.70 2.68
CA GLU A 11 9.69 -5.14 1.52
C GLU A 11 8.81 -5.89 0.52
N LEU A 12 7.99 -6.82 1.00
CA LEU A 12 7.02 -7.54 0.17
C LEU A 12 6.01 -6.62 -0.50
N TYR A 13 5.58 -5.56 0.19
CA TYR A 13 4.68 -4.56 -0.39
C TYR A 13 5.37 -3.76 -1.50
N ARG A 14 6.64 -3.36 -1.32
CA ARG A 14 7.42 -2.69 -2.38
C ARG A 14 7.66 -3.60 -3.58
N GLU A 15 7.99 -4.86 -3.34
CA GLU A 15 8.14 -5.87 -4.37
C GLU A 15 6.82 -6.10 -5.12
N TRP A 16 5.71 -6.16 -4.40
CA TRP A 16 4.39 -6.28 -5.02
C TRP A 16 4.13 -5.11 -5.98
N LEU A 17 4.32 -3.88 -5.52
CA LEU A 17 4.12 -2.66 -6.32
C LEU A 17 4.99 -2.62 -7.58
N SER A 18 6.24 -3.10 -7.51
CA SER A 18 7.14 -3.11 -8.67
C SER A 18 6.95 -4.31 -9.60
N SER A 19 6.37 -5.41 -9.12
CA SER A 19 6.24 -6.65 -9.88
C SER A 19 5.12 -6.66 -10.92
N GLY A 20 4.09 -5.81 -10.78
CA GLY A 20 2.86 -5.87 -11.58
C GLY A 20 2.03 -7.15 -11.36
N LEU A 21 2.40 -7.99 -10.39
CA LEU A 21 1.72 -9.25 -10.10
C LEU A 21 0.45 -9.03 -9.27
N LYS A 22 -0.50 -9.97 -9.37
CA LYS A 22 -1.60 -10.05 -8.40
C LYS A 22 -1.05 -10.46 -7.03
N LYS A 23 -1.58 -9.88 -5.94
CA LYS A 23 -1.18 -10.21 -4.55
C LYS A 23 -1.18 -11.73 -4.27
N SER A 24 -2.13 -12.47 -4.83
CA SER A 24 -2.21 -13.93 -4.69
C SER A 24 -1.03 -14.68 -5.35
N VAL A 25 -0.53 -14.18 -6.48
CA VAL A 25 0.61 -14.76 -7.19
C VAL A 25 1.90 -14.51 -6.41
N LEU A 26 2.07 -13.28 -5.90
CA LEU A 26 3.23 -12.97 -5.04
C LEU A 26 3.25 -13.82 -3.77
N ALA A 27 2.09 -13.99 -3.12
CA ALA A 27 1.96 -14.86 -1.94
C ALA A 27 2.37 -16.30 -2.24
N ALA A 28 1.97 -16.84 -3.39
CA ALA A 28 2.36 -18.20 -3.81
C ALA A 28 3.87 -18.29 -4.06
N ASN A 29 4.46 -17.32 -4.79
CA ASN A 29 5.89 -17.29 -5.10
C ASN A 29 6.76 -17.21 -3.83
N ARG A 30 6.28 -16.48 -2.81
CA ARG A 30 6.99 -16.29 -1.54
C ARG A 30 6.62 -17.32 -0.47
N VAL A 31 5.72 -18.26 -0.78
CA VAL A 31 5.20 -19.26 0.17
C VAL A 31 4.65 -18.61 1.44
N ILE A 32 3.91 -17.51 1.26
CA ILE A 32 3.30 -16.72 2.34
C ILE A 32 1.79 -16.96 2.34
N ASN A 33 1.19 -16.95 3.53
CA ASN A 33 -0.25 -16.96 3.66
C ASN A 33 -0.86 -15.73 2.95
N ARG A 34 -1.66 -15.99 1.92
CA ARG A 34 -2.33 -14.96 1.10
C ARG A 34 -3.14 -13.98 1.94
N THR A 35 -3.86 -14.46 2.95
CA THR A 35 -4.71 -13.64 3.81
C THR A 35 -3.88 -12.68 4.64
N ASN A 36 -2.76 -13.15 5.22
CA ASN A 36 -1.84 -12.30 5.97
C ASN A 36 -1.23 -11.21 5.08
N LEU A 37 -0.75 -11.58 3.88
CA LEU A 37 -0.21 -10.60 2.93
C LEU A 37 -1.27 -9.55 2.55
N TYR A 38 -2.51 -9.97 2.30
CA TYR A 38 -3.60 -9.05 1.98
C TYR A 38 -3.85 -8.02 3.08
N TYR A 39 -4.02 -8.46 4.33
CA TYR A 39 -4.28 -7.53 5.43
C TYR A 39 -3.09 -6.60 5.70
N ARG A 40 -1.86 -7.10 5.64
CA ARG A 40 -0.66 -6.29 5.83
C ARG A 40 -0.46 -5.26 4.72
N CYS A 41 -0.66 -5.63 3.46
CA CYS A 41 -0.64 -4.66 2.37
C CYS A 41 -1.72 -3.59 2.55
N LYS A 42 -2.92 -3.97 2.99
CA LYS A 42 -4.01 -3.02 3.24
C LYS A 42 -3.70 -2.05 4.38
N GLU A 43 -3.09 -2.52 5.46
CA GLU A 43 -2.59 -1.65 6.54
C GLU A 43 -1.54 -0.65 6.03
N LEU A 44 -0.64 -1.08 5.16
CA LEU A 44 0.39 -0.21 4.56
C LEU A 44 -0.18 0.78 3.53
N GLU A 45 -1.21 0.38 2.76
CA GLU A 45 -1.96 1.26 1.86
C GLU A 45 -2.62 2.41 2.63
N VAL A 46 -3.28 2.13 3.76
CA VAL A 46 -3.92 3.15 4.62
C VAL A 46 -2.91 4.14 5.20
N VAL A 47 -1.71 3.70 5.55
CA VAL A 47 -0.63 4.59 6.04
C VAL A 47 -0.03 5.45 4.92
N SER A 48 -0.22 5.07 3.64
CA SER A 48 0.27 5.82 2.47
C SER A 48 -0.70 6.88 1.93
N GLU A 49 -1.89 7.03 2.50
CA GLU A 49 -2.73 8.23 2.24
C GLU A 49 -2.30 9.36 3.20
N PRO A 50 -1.85 10.51 2.67
CA PRO A 50 -2.82 11.56 2.40
C PRO A 50 -2.50 12.41 1.15
N ILE A 51 -3.24 12.26 0.06
CA ILE A 51 -3.27 13.27 -1.03
C ILE A 51 -4.69 13.41 -1.62
N TRP A 52 -5.69 13.70 -0.77
CA TRP A 52 -6.96 14.28 -1.22
C TRP A 52 -7.26 15.66 -0.61
N GLN A 53 -6.35 16.22 0.19
CA GLN A 53 -6.51 17.60 0.70
C GLN A 53 -5.80 18.67 -0.14
N ALA A 54 -4.81 18.33 -0.98
CA ALA A 54 -4.10 19.34 -1.78
C ALA A 54 -4.76 19.66 -3.14
N VAL A 55 -5.73 18.86 -3.60
CA VAL A 55 -6.40 19.10 -4.89
C VAL A 55 -7.70 19.91 -4.72
N SER A 56 -8.25 20.00 -3.51
CA SER A 56 -9.47 20.77 -3.26
C SER A 56 -9.20 22.28 -3.20
N GLU A 57 -8.06 22.73 -2.66
CA GLU A 57 -7.78 24.18 -2.54
C GLU A 57 -7.42 24.87 -3.87
N MET A 58 -6.94 24.14 -4.89
CA MET A 58 -6.69 24.72 -6.21
C MET A 58 -7.96 24.94 -7.05
N VAL A 59 -9.05 24.22 -6.76
CA VAL A 59 -10.30 24.36 -7.51
C VAL A 59 -11.10 25.58 -7.04
N TRP A 60 -11.04 25.94 -5.75
CA TRP A 60 -11.79 27.09 -5.21
C TRP A 60 -11.22 28.47 -5.58
N MET A 61 -9.96 28.58 -6.01
CA MET A 61 -9.40 29.87 -6.45
C MET A 61 -9.72 30.22 -7.91
N LYS A 62 -10.26 29.29 -8.71
CA LYS A 62 -10.62 29.56 -10.12
C LYS A 62 -12.07 30.01 -10.33
N GLU A 63 -12.96 29.83 -9.35
CA GLU A 63 -14.37 30.25 -9.46
C GLU A 63 -14.67 31.61 -8.81
N SER A 64 -13.67 32.29 -8.23
CA SER A 64 -13.82 33.63 -7.62
C SER A 64 -13.21 34.76 -8.46
N GLY A 65 -12.99 34.54 -9.76
CA GLY A 65 -12.51 35.54 -10.72
C GLY A 65 -13.62 36.04 -11.64
#